data_AF-K0TQS2-F1
#
_entry.id   AF-K0TQS2-F1
#
_cell.length_a   1.000
_cell.length_b   1.000
_cell.length_c   1.000
_cell.angle_alpha   90.00
_cell.angle_beta   90.00
_cell.angle_gamma   90.00
#
_symmetry.space_group_name_H-M   'P 1'
#
loop_
_entity.id
_entity.type
_entity.pdbx_description
1 polymer ?
#
loop_
_entity_poly.entity_id
_entity_poly.type
_entity_poly.pdbx_seq_one_letter_code
_entity_poly.pdbx_strand_id
1 'polypeptide(L)'
;MTTRRAFLVAFAVQLLSTGHCFLSSPCGRISQILPLTSPARTNPRSETTTLRAQRRKKSNLQIIVEGREISDQDIQSAIQTQVESAAQSEYAVAEGLQREAPDKAHAAHDAHHNYPRVLLHADRLGRDATKRILNVLPKQKALVSTTAEWKRLQRHASETISQTHLRDLLKDEERCDSMFATHDGVYYDYSRQQATSETMDLLFNLAEKQELTSRIDQMFSGEKINFTEDRAVLHTALRAPRDEAGTVFVDGLDAIKEVHEVLDQIKAFTEAFRSGQITGYTGKRMRNIVSVGIGGSYLGPEFLHEVLKTEAEGVTSSLGYSLRFLANVDPVDVERTCADLDPEETLIIVVSKTFTTAETMLNARTMRQWLWDFMGDDIDVVRKHVVACSSVSATDKVAEFGIDTENYFFRFWDWVGGRYSVCGAAGAVPISLLYGFDIFRKFLDGARSMDQHFRNAPMRENIPIIMGLLGVWNSS
;
A
#
# COMPACT_ATOMS: atom_id res chain seq x y z
N MET A 1 7.87 25.61 -19.35
CA MET A 1 8.34 25.67 -17.94
C MET A 1 7.26 25.23 -16.95
N THR A 2 5.97 25.34 -17.28
CA THR A 2 4.80 24.93 -16.47
C THR A 2 4.61 23.42 -16.30
N THR A 3 5.11 22.59 -17.23
CA THR A 3 5.05 21.11 -17.12
C THR A 3 6.15 20.51 -16.22
N ARG A 4 7.24 21.24 -15.94
CA ARG A 4 8.41 20.68 -15.23
C ARG A 4 8.18 20.47 -13.73
N ARG A 5 7.31 21.25 -13.09
CA ARG A 5 7.03 21.11 -11.65
C ARG A 5 5.96 20.05 -11.36
N ALA A 6 4.95 19.91 -12.22
CA ALA A 6 3.95 18.83 -12.11
C ALA A 6 4.57 17.41 -12.19
N PHE A 7 5.74 17.27 -12.82
CA PHE A 7 6.49 16.00 -12.90
C PHE A 7 7.27 15.64 -11.64
N LEU A 8 7.96 16.61 -11.01
CA LEU A 8 8.66 16.37 -9.74
C LEU A 8 7.68 15.90 -8.64
N VAL A 9 6.40 16.26 -8.81
CA VAL A 9 5.30 15.98 -7.91
C VAL A 9 4.89 14.51 -7.96
N ALA A 10 4.74 13.90 -9.15
CA ALA A 10 4.47 12.46 -9.25
C ALA A 10 5.58 11.59 -8.63
N PHE A 11 6.83 12.06 -8.68
CA PHE A 11 8.01 11.33 -8.19
C PHE A 11 8.10 11.27 -6.66
N ALA A 12 7.71 12.33 -5.95
CA ALA A 12 7.74 12.37 -4.48
C ALA A 12 6.69 11.47 -3.81
N VAL A 13 5.54 11.24 -4.47
CA VAL A 13 4.49 10.33 -3.98
C VAL A 13 4.98 8.87 -3.95
N GLN A 14 5.87 8.49 -4.87
CA GLN A 14 6.49 7.16 -4.86
C GLN A 14 7.49 7.01 -3.69
N LEU A 15 8.26 8.08 -3.38
CA LEU A 15 9.33 8.10 -2.37
C LEU A 15 8.83 8.11 -0.93
N LEU A 16 7.71 8.76 -0.63
CA LEU A 16 7.13 8.78 0.72
C LEU A 16 6.44 7.45 1.10
N SER A 17 6.31 6.51 0.15
CA SER A 17 5.80 5.17 0.41
C SER A 17 6.84 4.19 0.98
N THR A 18 8.14 4.54 0.91
CA THR A 18 9.21 3.82 1.59
C THR A 18 9.52 4.52 2.92
N GLY A 19 8.74 4.17 3.95
CA GLY A 19 8.77 4.84 5.25
C GLY A 19 10.18 4.93 5.84
N HIS A 20 10.64 6.15 6.09
CA HIS A 20 11.74 6.46 7.01
C HIS A 20 11.32 7.65 7.89
N CYS A 21 10.91 7.34 9.13
CA CYS A 21 10.83 8.31 10.21
C CYS A 21 12.25 8.73 10.60
N PHE A 22 12.69 9.92 10.19
CA PHE A 22 13.83 10.59 10.82
C PHE A 22 13.33 11.46 11.98
N LEU A 23 13.23 10.87 13.18
CA LEU A 23 13.26 11.64 14.42
C LEU A 23 14.73 11.81 14.81
N SER A 24 15.29 12.96 14.47
CA SER A 24 16.58 13.42 15.01
C SER A 24 16.38 13.94 16.43
N SER A 25 16.93 13.26 17.44
CA SER A 25 17.16 13.83 18.77
C SER A 25 18.60 14.36 18.86
N PRO A 26 18.83 15.58 19.36
CA PRO A 26 20.17 16.13 19.51
C PRO A 26 20.79 15.81 20.88
N CYS A 27 22.11 16.02 20.93
CA CYS A 27 22.98 16.20 22.09
C CYS A 27 23.57 14.96 22.80
N GLY A 28 24.90 14.89 22.70
CA GLY A 28 25.74 13.96 23.43
C GLY A 28 26.33 14.54 24.73
N ARG A 29 26.73 13.58 25.58
CA ARG A 29 27.79 13.53 26.61
C ARG A 29 27.83 14.60 27.71
N ILE A 30 27.97 14.14 28.96
CA ILE A 30 29.22 14.24 29.78
C ILE A 30 29.13 13.41 31.09
N SER A 31 30.22 12.66 31.33
CA SER A 31 30.88 12.14 32.56
C SER A 31 30.17 11.44 33.75
N GLN A 32 30.60 10.19 33.98
CA GLN A 32 31.12 9.54 35.22
C GLN A 32 30.76 10.10 36.61
N ILE A 33 30.37 9.19 37.54
CA ILE A 33 30.95 8.98 38.91
C ILE A 33 30.49 7.60 39.47
N LEU A 34 31.38 6.97 40.24
CA LEU A 34 31.46 5.59 40.80
C LEU A 34 30.46 5.25 41.97
N PRO A 35 30.40 3.97 42.41
CA PRO A 35 29.31 3.37 43.21
C PRO A 35 29.57 3.37 44.72
N LEU A 36 28.51 3.15 45.51
CA LEU A 36 28.58 2.86 46.95
C LEU A 36 27.64 1.71 47.36
N THR A 37 28.11 1.00 48.38
CA THR A 37 27.85 -0.35 48.87
C THR A 37 26.70 -0.49 49.90
N SER A 38 25.95 -1.62 49.84
CA SER A 38 25.46 -2.57 50.90
C SER A 38 24.86 -2.05 52.25
N PRO A 39 24.19 -2.86 53.14
CA PRO A 39 23.98 -4.32 53.14
C PRO A 39 22.62 -4.90 53.67
N ALA A 40 22.44 -6.20 53.39
CA ALA A 40 21.90 -7.29 54.22
C ALA A 40 20.49 -7.25 54.87
N ARG A 41 19.71 -8.32 54.60
CA ARG A 41 19.16 -9.21 55.65
C ARG A 41 18.91 -10.64 55.13
N THR A 42 19.42 -11.59 55.92
CA THR A 42 19.31 -13.06 55.94
C THR A 42 17.88 -13.48 56.35
N ASN A 43 17.32 -14.70 56.23
CA ASN A 43 17.74 -16.12 56.17
C ASN A 43 16.40 -16.97 55.95
N PRO A 44 16.30 -18.32 56.05
CA PRO A 44 17.00 -19.46 55.42
C PRO A 44 16.10 -20.61 54.86
N ARG A 45 16.73 -21.50 54.06
CA ARG A 45 16.63 -23.00 53.97
C ARG A 45 15.31 -23.76 53.69
N SER A 46 15.34 -24.59 52.62
CA SER A 46 15.31 -26.09 52.66
C SER A 46 15.56 -26.66 51.23
N GLU A 47 16.75 -27.20 50.93
CA GLU A 47 17.10 -28.64 50.88
C GLU A 47 16.68 -29.44 49.61
N THR A 48 17.69 -29.70 48.76
CA THR A 48 18.09 -30.98 48.10
C THR A 48 17.11 -31.71 47.17
N THR A 49 17.50 -32.17 45.96
CA THR A 49 18.47 -33.26 45.74
C THR A 49 18.83 -33.41 44.25
N THR A 50 20.12 -33.55 43.93
CA THR A 50 20.68 -33.99 42.65
C THR A 50 20.52 -35.49 42.42
N LEU A 51 20.23 -35.95 41.20
CA LEU A 51 20.72 -37.27 40.74
C LEU A 51 21.02 -37.32 39.24
N ARG A 52 22.16 -37.94 38.96
CA ARG A 52 22.95 -37.99 37.72
C ARG A 52 22.39 -39.00 36.70
N ALA A 53 22.72 -38.73 35.45
CA ALA A 53 22.50 -39.55 34.27
C ALA A 53 23.10 -40.97 34.33
N GLN A 54 22.38 -41.93 33.72
CA GLN A 54 22.94 -43.16 33.18
C GLN A 54 22.41 -43.44 31.76
N ARG A 55 23.33 -43.55 30.80
CA ARG A 55 23.09 -44.02 29.42
C ARG A 55 23.13 -45.55 29.39
N ARG A 56 22.14 -46.21 28.78
CA ARG A 56 22.25 -47.57 28.23
C ARG A 56 21.60 -47.65 26.83
N LYS A 57 22.18 -48.50 25.97
CA LYS A 57 21.99 -48.64 24.51
C LYS A 57 20.81 -49.57 24.13
N LYS A 58 20.20 -49.25 22.96
CA LYS A 58 19.53 -50.07 21.91
C LYS A 58 18.43 -51.10 22.28
N SER A 59 17.18 -50.87 21.85
CA SER A 59 16.44 -51.62 20.78
C SER A 59 14.95 -51.23 20.69
N ASN A 60 14.39 -51.33 19.47
CA ASN A 60 12.98 -51.32 18.99
C ASN A 60 12.05 -50.14 19.38
N LEU A 61 11.62 -49.38 18.37
CA LEU A 61 10.66 -48.29 18.51
C LEU A 61 9.24 -48.78 18.13
N GLN A 62 8.35 -48.89 19.12
CA GLN A 62 6.91 -49.02 18.93
C GLN A 62 6.27 -47.61 19.03
N ILE A 63 5.30 -47.30 18.16
CA ILE A 63 4.52 -46.06 18.21
C ILE A 63 3.08 -46.46 18.55
N ILE A 64 2.58 -46.01 19.70
CA ILE A 64 1.22 -46.25 20.18
C ILE A 64 0.50 -44.89 20.24
N VAL A 65 -0.70 -44.81 19.66
CA VAL A 65 -1.60 -43.65 19.76
C VAL A 65 -2.96 -44.18 20.24
N GLU A 66 -3.51 -43.57 21.30
CA GLU A 66 -4.80 -43.94 21.92
C GLU A 66 -4.96 -45.44 22.27
N GLY A 67 -3.86 -46.11 22.61
CA GLY A 67 -3.89 -47.50 23.08
C GLY A 67 -4.03 -48.56 21.97
N ARG A 68 -3.91 -48.18 20.69
CA ARG A 68 -3.77 -49.14 19.57
C ARG A 68 -2.45 -48.96 18.83
N GLU A 69 -1.92 -50.08 18.36
CA GLU A 69 -0.72 -50.16 17.52
C GLU A 69 -1.13 -49.77 16.08
N ILE A 70 -0.44 -48.80 15.47
CA ILE A 70 -0.76 -48.31 14.13
C ILE A 70 0.04 -49.12 13.12
N SER A 71 -0.64 -49.73 12.15
CA SER A 71 -0.01 -50.46 11.05
C SER A 71 0.35 -49.55 9.88
N ASP A 72 1.28 -49.98 9.02
CA ASP A 72 1.64 -49.23 7.79
C ASP A 72 0.43 -49.03 6.85
N GLN A 73 -0.59 -49.90 6.93
CA GLN A 73 -1.84 -49.76 6.17
C GLN A 73 -2.71 -48.60 6.69
N ASP A 74 -2.70 -48.33 8.00
CA ASP A 74 -3.47 -47.24 8.60
C ASP A 74 -2.89 -45.87 8.20
N ILE A 75 -1.57 -45.78 8.06
CA ILE A 75 -0.88 -44.57 7.61
C ILE A 75 -1.19 -44.28 6.14
N GLN A 76 -1.18 -45.30 5.28
CA GLN A 76 -1.52 -45.15 3.87
C GLN A 76 -3.00 -44.78 3.67
N SER A 77 -3.91 -45.37 4.46
CA SER A 77 -5.33 -45.04 4.44
C SER A 77 -5.62 -43.60 4.88
N ALA A 78 -4.91 -43.10 5.90
CA ALA A 78 -5.07 -41.72 6.37
C ALA A 78 -4.59 -40.69 5.33
N ILE A 79 -3.49 -40.97 4.62
CA ILE A 79 -3.00 -40.12 3.53
C ILE A 79 -3.98 -40.11 2.36
N GLN A 80 -4.51 -41.27 1.97
CA GLN A 80 -5.50 -41.38 0.90
C GLN A 80 -6.80 -40.60 1.25
N THR A 81 -7.27 -40.70 2.49
CA THR A 81 -8.46 -39.97 2.99
C THR A 81 -8.25 -38.45 3.01
N GLN A 82 -7.04 -37.98 3.26
CA GLN A 82 -6.69 -36.55 3.22
C GLN A 82 -6.67 -36.00 1.80
N VAL A 83 -6.16 -36.78 0.85
CA VAL A 83 -6.14 -36.41 -0.58
C VAL A 83 -7.56 -36.44 -1.17
N GLU A 84 -8.38 -37.40 -0.78
CA GLU A 84 -9.78 -37.50 -1.22
C GLU A 84 -10.69 -36.42 -0.59
N SER A 85 -10.45 -36.02 0.67
CA SER A 85 -11.21 -34.93 1.29
C SER A 85 -10.83 -33.54 0.74
N ALA A 86 -9.57 -33.34 0.33
CA ALA A 86 -9.15 -32.17 -0.42
C ALA A 86 -9.85 -32.10 -1.79
N ALA A 87 -9.92 -33.23 -2.51
CA ALA A 87 -10.59 -33.31 -3.81
C ALA A 87 -12.12 -33.16 -3.73
N GLN A 88 -12.77 -33.63 -2.65
CA GLN A 88 -14.21 -33.46 -2.45
C GLN A 88 -14.59 -32.04 -2.01
N SER A 89 -13.70 -31.33 -1.29
CA SER A 89 -13.91 -29.92 -0.93
C SER A 89 -13.85 -28.98 -2.15
N GLU A 90 -13.12 -29.35 -3.21
CA GLU A 90 -13.10 -28.62 -4.49
C GLU A 90 -14.37 -28.86 -5.34
N TYR A 91 -15.09 -29.97 -5.14
CA TYR A 91 -16.34 -30.26 -5.85
C TYR A 91 -17.61 -29.72 -5.14
N ALA A 92 -17.60 -29.57 -3.81
CA ALA A 92 -18.77 -29.12 -3.05
C ALA A 92 -19.01 -27.60 -3.07
N VAL A 93 -18.08 -26.80 -3.61
CA VAL A 93 -18.23 -25.34 -3.75
C VAL A 93 -18.94 -24.96 -5.07
N ALA A 94 -19.18 -25.92 -5.97
CA ALA A 94 -19.83 -25.69 -7.26
C ALA A 94 -21.36 -25.91 -7.29
N GLU A 95 -21.97 -26.52 -6.28
CA GLU A 95 -23.43 -26.71 -6.21
C GLU A 95 -23.96 -26.48 -4.78
N GLY A 96 -24.65 -25.36 -4.54
CA GLY A 96 -25.33 -25.16 -3.25
C GLY A 96 -25.74 -23.74 -2.87
N LEU A 97 -26.27 -22.92 -3.78
CA LEU A 97 -26.99 -21.69 -3.41
C LEU A 97 -28.50 -21.93 -3.48
N GLN A 98 -29.11 -22.33 -2.36
CA GLN A 98 -30.50 -22.01 -2.07
C GLN A 98 -30.85 -22.21 -0.58
N ARG A 99 -31.33 -21.11 0.02
CA ARG A 99 -32.28 -20.98 1.15
C ARG A 99 -31.77 -20.73 2.59
N GLU A 100 -32.22 -19.56 3.05
CA GLU A 100 -32.74 -19.16 4.39
C GLU A 100 -31.76 -18.83 5.53
N ALA A 101 -31.87 -17.56 5.97
CA ALA A 101 -31.45 -17.00 7.27
C ALA A 101 -32.64 -17.09 8.27
N PRO A 102 -32.54 -16.70 9.58
CA PRO A 102 -31.44 -16.06 10.30
C PRO A 102 -31.13 -16.70 11.70
N ASP A 103 -30.34 -15.99 12.50
CA ASP A 103 -29.96 -16.24 13.91
C ASP A 103 -28.76 -17.15 14.19
N LYS A 104 -27.59 -16.50 14.27
CA LYS A 104 -26.67 -16.54 15.44
C LYS A 104 -25.45 -15.64 15.19
N ALA A 105 -25.61 -14.38 15.54
CA ALA A 105 -24.47 -13.52 15.86
C ALA A 105 -23.89 -14.01 17.21
N HIS A 106 -22.60 -14.38 17.18
CA HIS A 106 -21.68 -14.76 18.29
C HIS A 106 -21.05 -16.16 18.14
N ALA A 107 -20.31 -16.41 17.05
CA ALA A 107 -19.32 -17.50 16.98
C ALA A 107 -18.35 -17.42 15.76
N ALA A 108 -18.10 -16.24 15.16
CA ALA A 108 -17.32 -16.14 13.92
C ALA A 108 -15.96 -15.43 14.08
N HIS A 109 -15.34 -15.51 15.26
CA HIS A 109 -14.00 -14.92 15.49
C HIS A 109 -12.86 -15.94 15.69
N ASP A 110 -13.10 -17.25 15.60
CA ASP A 110 -12.09 -18.30 15.84
C ASP A 110 -11.93 -19.34 14.72
N ALA A 111 -12.34 -19.04 13.48
CA ALA A 111 -12.33 -20.01 12.37
C ALA A 111 -11.00 -20.08 11.58
N HIS A 112 -9.91 -19.43 12.00
CA HIS A 112 -8.62 -19.46 11.28
C HIS A 112 -7.52 -20.35 11.89
N HIS A 113 -7.83 -21.20 12.88
CA HIS A 113 -6.82 -22.03 13.55
C HIS A 113 -7.07 -23.54 13.54
N ASN A 114 -7.88 -24.06 12.63
CA ASN A 114 -8.12 -25.51 12.55
C ASN A 114 -7.66 -26.13 11.23
N TYR A 115 -6.37 -25.98 10.93
CA TYR A 115 -5.66 -26.99 10.14
C TYR A 115 -5.01 -27.97 11.12
N PRO A 116 -5.14 -29.29 10.94
CA PRO A 116 -4.38 -30.24 11.74
C PRO A 116 -2.90 -29.98 11.50
N ARG A 117 -2.22 -29.37 12.48
CA ARG A 117 -0.75 -29.24 12.48
C ARG A 117 -0.17 -30.64 12.62
N VAL A 118 0.18 -31.27 11.50
CA VAL A 118 1.02 -32.45 11.52
C VAL A 118 2.44 -32.01 11.91
N LEU A 119 2.73 -32.03 13.22
CA LEU A 119 4.09 -31.86 13.76
C LEU A 119 4.88 -33.14 13.47
N LEU A 120 5.45 -33.23 12.27
CA LEU A 120 6.46 -34.25 11.97
C LEU A 120 7.77 -33.87 12.67
N HIS A 121 8.12 -34.58 13.74
CA HIS A 121 9.47 -34.52 14.29
C HIS A 121 10.46 -35.06 13.25
N ALA A 122 11.17 -34.14 12.58
CA ALA A 122 12.15 -34.45 11.53
C ALA A 122 13.27 -35.40 12.00
N ASP A 123 13.51 -35.48 13.31
CA ASP A 123 14.57 -36.29 13.92
C ASP A 123 14.36 -37.81 13.79
N ARG A 124 13.23 -38.26 13.23
CA ARG A 124 12.93 -39.70 13.04
C ARG A 124 12.54 -40.12 11.62
N LEU A 125 12.57 -39.21 10.65
CA LEU A 125 12.31 -39.56 9.25
C LEU A 125 13.60 -40.08 8.59
N GLY A 126 13.56 -41.29 8.04
CA GLY A 126 14.65 -41.80 7.22
C GLY A 126 14.92 -40.89 6.02
N ARG A 127 16.18 -40.83 5.55
CA ARG A 127 16.63 -39.91 4.48
C ARG A 127 15.73 -39.92 3.23
N ASP A 128 15.12 -41.06 2.89
CA ASP A 128 14.21 -41.19 1.76
C ASP A 128 12.82 -40.58 2.00
N ALA A 129 12.30 -40.64 3.22
CA ALA A 129 11.03 -40.01 3.59
C ALA A 129 11.17 -38.48 3.60
N THR A 130 12.28 -37.96 4.12
CA THR A 130 12.59 -36.52 4.10
C THR A 130 12.73 -35.98 2.66
N LYS A 131 13.36 -36.75 1.75
CA LYS A 131 13.45 -36.39 0.32
C LYS A 131 12.07 -36.35 -0.36
N ARG A 132 11.19 -37.30 -0.05
CA ARG A 132 9.83 -37.34 -0.61
C ARG A 132 8.98 -36.15 -0.12
N ILE A 133 9.08 -35.81 1.16
CA ILE A 133 8.37 -34.64 1.73
C ILE A 133 8.88 -33.33 1.15
N LEU A 134 10.21 -33.15 1.04
CA LEU A 134 10.81 -31.97 0.42
C LEU A 134 10.46 -31.79 -1.06
N ASN A 135 10.14 -32.88 -1.77
CA ASN A 135 9.69 -32.82 -3.16
C ASN A 135 8.19 -32.47 -3.32
N VAL A 136 7.41 -32.58 -2.24
CA VAL A 136 5.96 -32.28 -2.23
C VAL A 136 5.68 -30.91 -1.61
N LEU A 137 6.55 -30.41 -0.72
CA LEU A 137 6.46 -29.06 -0.20
C LEU A 137 6.77 -28.04 -1.32
N PRO A 138 5.98 -26.95 -1.44
CA PRO A 138 6.29 -25.90 -2.40
C PRO A 138 7.71 -25.39 -2.12
N LYS A 139 8.57 -25.43 -3.14
CA LYS A 139 9.96 -24.93 -3.03
C LYS A 139 9.89 -23.49 -2.54
N GLN A 140 10.28 -23.27 -1.28
CA GLN A 140 10.43 -21.93 -0.74
C GLN A 140 11.36 -21.17 -1.67
N LYS A 141 10.86 -20.07 -2.28
CA LYS A 141 11.66 -19.26 -3.20
C LYS A 141 12.90 -18.81 -2.43
N ALA A 142 14.09 -19.11 -2.95
CA ALA A 142 15.33 -18.81 -2.26
C ALA A 142 15.39 -17.30 -1.96
N LEU A 143 15.80 -16.94 -0.74
CA LEU A 143 15.93 -15.53 -0.35
C LEU A 143 16.94 -14.84 -1.27
N VAL A 144 16.67 -13.60 -1.64
CA VAL A 144 17.55 -12.78 -2.49
C VAL A 144 18.98 -12.74 -1.92
N SER A 145 19.10 -12.66 -0.59
CA SER A 145 20.37 -12.65 0.13
C SER A 145 21.24 -13.91 -0.06
N THR A 146 20.65 -15.01 -0.52
CA THR A 146 21.38 -16.27 -0.75
C THR A 146 21.94 -16.39 -2.16
N THR A 147 21.52 -15.51 -3.08
CA THR A 147 21.95 -15.51 -4.48
C THR A 147 23.44 -15.18 -4.64
N ALA A 148 24.05 -15.56 -5.76
CA ALA A 148 25.45 -15.29 -6.03
C ALA A 148 25.68 -13.79 -6.28
N GLU A 149 24.71 -13.14 -6.92
CA GLU A 149 24.66 -11.72 -7.24
C GLU A 149 24.67 -10.88 -5.98
N TRP A 150 23.85 -11.25 -4.99
CA TRP A 150 23.87 -10.60 -3.68
C TRP A 150 25.22 -10.77 -2.96
N LYS A 151 25.79 -11.97 -2.98
CA LYS A 151 27.11 -12.22 -2.36
C LYS A 151 28.23 -11.43 -3.05
N ARG A 152 28.14 -11.19 -4.36
CA ARG A 152 29.08 -10.31 -5.08
C ARG A 152 28.94 -8.87 -4.62
N LEU A 153 27.72 -8.36 -4.47
CA LEU A 153 27.47 -7.02 -3.91
C LEU A 153 28.02 -6.89 -2.48
N GLN A 154 27.77 -7.88 -1.62
CA GLN A 154 28.30 -7.88 -0.25
C GLN A 154 29.84 -7.84 -0.23
N ARG A 155 30.48 -8.66 -1.08
CA ARG A 155 31.94 -8.65 -1.20
C ARG A 155 32.45 -7.30 -1.69
N HIS A 156 31.84 -6.76 -2.75
CA HIS A 156 32.17 -5.46 -3.30
C HIS A 156 32.04 -4.34 -2.25
N ALA A 157 30.98 -4.38 -1.44
CA ALA A 157 30.79 -3.47 -0.32
C ALA A 157 31.95 -3.58 0.69
N SER A 158 32.27 -4.80 1.13
CA SER A 158 33.26 -5.03 2.19
C SER A 158 34.70 -4.83 1.75
N GLU A 159 35.05 -5.19 0.52
CA GLU A 159 36.43 -5.24 0.04
C GLU A 159 36.81 -3.98 -0.77
N THR A 160 35.88 -3.44 -1.55
CA THR A 160 36.14 -2.29 -2.44
C THR A 160 35.58 -1.00 -1.84
N ILE A 161 34.26 -0.93 -1.67
CA ILE A 161 33.58 0.32 -1.32
C ILE A 161 33.95 0.79 0.09
N SER A 162 34.19 -0.13 1.04
CA SER A 162 34.65 0.19 2.40
C SER A 162 35.97 0.98 2.44
N GLN A 163 36.79 0.87 1.40
CA GLN A 163 38.07 1.56 1.25
C GLN A 163 37.93 2.90 0.50
N THR A 164 36.74 3.20 -0.02
CA THR A 164 36.48 4.42 -0.78
C THR A 164 35.82 5.50 0.07
N HIS A 165 36.17 6.75 -0.18
CA HIS A 165 35.48 7.89 0.39
C HIS A 165 34.76 8.66 -0.73
N LEU A 166 33.54 9.14 -0.47
CA LEU A 166 32.74 9.82 -1.50
C LEU A 166 33.46 11.03 -2.10
N ARG A 167 34.25 11.77 -1.31
CA ARG A 167 35.08 12.88 -1.82
C ARG A 167 36.09 12.46 -2.89
N ASP A 168 36.60 11.24 -2.82
CA ASP A 168 37.54 10.74 -3.82
C ASP A 168 36.79 10.26 -5.06
N LEU A 169 35.62 9.63 -4.88
CA LEU A 169 34.73 9.26 -5.99
C LEU A 169 34.22 10.47 -6.78
N LEU A 170 34.07 11.63 -6.14
CA LEU A 170 33.67 12.89 -6.79
C LEU A 170 34.80 13.58 -7.56
N LYS A 171 36.05 13.11 -7.44
CA LYS A 171 37.17 13.60 -8.28
C LYS A 171 37.25 12.87 -9.62
N ASP A 172 36.56 11.74 -9.75
CA ASP A 172 36.46 10.98 -10.99
C ASP A 172 35.35 11.59 -11.87
N GLU A 173 35.76 12.44 -12.81
CA GLU A 173 34.85 13.15 -13.72
C GLU A 173 34.07 12.17 -14.62
N GLU A 174 34.73 11.12 -15.13
CA GLU A 174 34.10 10.13 -16.02
C GLU A 174 33.02 9.32 -15.27
N ARG A 175 33.28 8.95 -14.01
CA ARG A 175 32.26 8.37 -13.14
C ARG A 175 31.10 9.35 -12.91
N CYS A 176 31.38 10.60 -12.57
CA CYS A 176 30.32 11.57 -12.30
C CYS A 176 29.43 11.80 -13.53
N ASP A 177 30.04 11.91 -14.71
CA ASP A 177 29.35 12.07 -16.00
C ASP A 177 28.55 10.83 -16.42
N SER A 178 28.83 9.66 -15.85
CA SER A 178 28.04 8.44 -16.08
C SER A 178 27.00 8.15 -14.99
N MET A 179 26.94 8.95 -13.93
CA MET A 179 26.04 8.76 -12.79
C MET A 179 24.88 9.74 -12.75
N PHE A 180 24.19 9.87 -13.89
CA PHE A 180 22.91 10.56 -13.96
C PHE A 180 21.96 9.87 -14.93
N ALA A 181 20.67 10.12 -14.77
CA ALA A 181 19.65 9.73 -15.74
C ALA A 181 18.65 10.88 -15.93
N THR A 182 18.07 10.97 -17.13
CA THR A 182 17.11 12.04 -17.45
C THR A 182 15.87 11.50 -18.12
N HIS A 183 14.71 12.06 -17.77
CA HIS A 183 13.45 11.78 -18.45
C HIS A 183 12.51 12.97 -18.31
N ASP A 184 11.93 13.45 -19.41
CA ASP A 184 10.92 14.53 -19.44
C ASP A 184 11.23 15.77 -18.56
N GLY A 185 12.50 16.18 -18.58
CA GLY A 185 12.98 17.35 -17.82
C GLY A 185 13.24 17.09 -16.33
N VAL A 186 13.13 15.84 -15.87
CA VAL A 186 13.70 15.38 -14.60
C VAL A 186 15.16 15.00 -14.83
N TYR A 187 16.05 15.52 -13.98
CA TYR A 187 17.47 15.16 -13.92
C TYR A 187 17.73 14.46 -12.59
N TYR A 188 18.09 13.17 -12.65
CA TYR A 188 18.40 12.37 -11.48
C TYR A 188 19.91 12.18 -11.38
N ASP A 189 20.56 13.04 -10.58
CA ASP A 189 21.99 12.95 -10.25
C ASP A 189 22.17 11.96 -9.09
N TYR A 190 22.86 10.85 -9.35
CA TYR A 190 23.21 9.87 -8.33
C TYR A 190 24.72 9.71 -8.16
N SER A 191 25.52 10.67 -8.65
CA SER A 191 26.98 10.72 -8.48
C SER A 191 27.42 10.79 -7.01
N ARG A 192 26.54 11.28 -6.13
CA ARG A 192 26.75 11.41 -4.67
C ARG A 192 26.42 10.14 -3.89
N GLN A 193 26.08 9.04 -4.56
CA GLN A 193 25.98 7.73 -3.94
C GLN A 193 27.38 7.16 -3.68
N GLN A 194 27.57 6.44 -2.56
CA GLN A 194 28.80 5.69 -2.30
C GLN A 194 28.80 4.41 -3.14
N ALA A 195 28.89 4.58 -4.45
CA ALA A 195 28.79 3.56 -5.48
C ALA A 195 29.71 3.91 -6.66
N THR A 196 30.32 2.89 -7.26
CA THR A 196 31.11 3.01 -8.51
C THR A 196 30.28 2.50 -9.69
N SER A 197 30.78 2.66 -10.92
CA SER A 197 30.17 2.04 -12.11
C SER A 197 30.06 0.52 -11.97
N GLU A 198 31.07 -0.12 -11.36
CA GLU A 198 31.02 -1.54 -11.01
C GLU A 198 29.89 -1.85 -10.00
N THR A 199 29.69 -1.00 -8.98
CA THR A 199 28.55 -1.17 -8.06
C THR A 199 27.23 -1.19 -8.82
N MET A 200 27.05 -0.27 -9.77
CA MET A 200 25.84 -0.20 -10.59
C MET A 200 25.69 -1.45 -11.46
N ASP A 201 26.76 -1.93 -12.09
CA ASP A 201 26.74 -3.18 -12.87
C ASP A 201 26.31 -4.37 -12.02
N LEU A 202 26.84 -4.49 -10.80
CA LEU A 202 26.45 -5.55 -9.87
C LEU A 202 24.98 -5.44 -9.43
N LEU A 203 24.46 -4.23 -9.24
CA LEU A 203 23.05 -4.00 -8.93
C LEU A 203 22.13 -4.37 -10.10
N PHE A 204 22.51 -4.02 -11.34
CA PHE A 204 21.76 -4.43 -12.52
C PHE A 204 21.76 -5.94 -12.71
N ASN A 205 22.90 -6.61 -12.48
CA ASN A 205 22.97 -8.08 -12.47
C ASN A 205 22.03 -8.70 -11.42
N LEU A 206 21.91 -8.09 -10.23
CA LEU A 206 20.95 -8.53 -9.22
C LEU A 206 19.49 -8.35 -9.71
N ALA A 207 19.18 -7.21 -10.32
CA ALA A 207 17.86 -6.93 -10.87
C ALA A 207 17.44 -7.92 -11.96
N GLU A 208 18.36 -8.22 -12.89
CA GLU A 208 18.19 -9.24 -13.92
C GLU A 208 17.95 -10.62 -13.29
N LYS A 209 18.76 -10.98 -12.29
CA LYS A 209 18.59 -12.26 -11.56
C LYS A 209 17.23 -12.39 -10.88
N GLN A 210 16.67 -11.28 -10.40
CA GLN A 210 15.35 -11.24 -9.77
C GLN A 210 14.20 -11.09 -10.77
N GLU A 211 14.51 -11.08 -12.07
CA GLU A 211 13.57 -10.95 -13.18
C GLU A 211 12.73 -9.67 -13.04
N LEU A 212 13.37 -8.56 -12.66
CA LEU A 212 12.68 -7.31 -12.34
C LEU A 212 11.78 -6.83 -13.48
N THR A 213 12.25 -6.85 -14.73
CA THR A 213 11.46 -6.44 -15.90
C THR A 213 10.20 -7.29 -16.05
N SER A 214 10.30 -8.61 -15.90
CA SER A 214 9.14 -9.51 -15.95
C SER A 214 8.12 -9.17 -14.87
N ARG A 215 8.57 -8.87 -13.64
CA ARG A 215 7.67 -8.45 -12.54
C ARG A 215 7.02 -7.10 -12.78
N ILE A 216 7.71 -6.18 -13.45
CA ILE A 216 7.13 -4.91 -13.89
C ILE A 216 6.02 -5.20 -14.91
N ASP A 217 6.29 -6.04 -15.91
CA ASP A 217 5.28 -6.40 -16.91
C ASP A 217 4.05 -7.08 -16.29
N GLN A 218 4.24 -7.99 -15.32
CA GLN A 218 3.16 -8.60 -14.55
C GLN A 218 2.31 -7.56 -13.81
N MET A 219 2.94 -6.52 -13.25
CA MET A 219 2.21 -5.42 -12.61
C MET A 219 1.36 -4.66 -13.63
N PHE A 220 1.94 -4.31 -14.77
CA PHE A 220 1.26 -3.54 -15.82
C PHE A 220 0.19 -4.34 -16.58
N SER A 221 0.29 -5.68 -16.61
CA SER A 221 -0.71 -6.57 -17.23
C SER A 221 -1.93 -6.83 -16.33
N GLY A 222 -1.88 -6.40 -15.07
CA GLY A 222 -2.96 -6.66 -14.10
C GLY A 222 -2.91 -8.04 -13.47
N GLU A 223 -1.78 -8.75 -13.54
CA GLU A 223 -1.61 -10.00 -12.81
C GLU A 223 -1.71 -9.77 -11.29
N LYS A 224 -2.19 -10.80 -10.58
CA LYS A 224 -2.41 -10.77 -9.13
C LYS A 224 -1.10 -10.91 -8.36
N ILE A 225 -0.22 -9.91 -8.50
CA ILE A 225 1.11 -9.90 -7.87
C ILE A 225 1.08 -9.62 -6.36
N ASN A 226 -0.04 -9.10 -5.84
CA ASN A 226 -0.29 -9.04 -4.40
C ASN A 226 -0.83 -10.39 -3.93
N PHE A 227 0.08 -11.35 -3.76
CA PHE A 227 -0.23 -12.75 -3.47
C PHE A 227 -0.84 -12.99 -2.09
N THR A 228 -0.67 -12.09 -1.12
CA THR A 228 -1.26 -12.25 0.22
C THR A 228 -2.75 -11.90 0.24
N GLU A 229 -3.20 -11.05 -0.68
CA GLU A 229 -4.60 -10.64 -0.80
C GLU A 229 -5.27 -11.15 -2.09
N ASP A 230 -4.54 -11.90 -2.92
CA ASP A 230 -4.96 -12.34 -4.25
C ASP A 230 -5.50 -11.19 -5.14
N ARG A 231 -4.71 -10.11 -5.24
CA ARG A 231 -5.12 -8.87 -5.94
C ARG A 231 -4.12 -8.42 -6.98
N ALA A 232 -4.64 -7.83 -8.05
CA ALA A 232 -3.85 -7.03 -8.99
C ALA A 232 -3.34 -5.74 -8.32
N VAL A 233 -2.26 -5.18 -8.86
CA VAL A 233 -1.71 -3.88 -8.43
C VAL A 233 -1.59 -2.98 -9.65
N LEU A 234 -2.64 -2.20 -9.93
CA LEU A 234 -2.81 -1.58 -11.24
C LEU A 234 -3.07 -0.07 -11.18
N HIS A 235 -2.44 0.62 -10.24
CA HIS A 235 -2.57 2.08 -10.12
C HIS A 235 -2.10 2.86 -11.37
N THR A 236 -1.33 2.23 -12.26
CA THR A 236 -0.92 2.78 -13.56
C THR A 236 -2.09 2.90 -14.54
N ALA A 237 -3.12 2.04 -14.44
CA ALA A 237 -4.33 2.14 -15.25
C ALA A 237 -5.13 3.43 -14.98
N LEU A 238 -5.01 4.03 -13.79
CA LEU A 238 -5.66 5.30 -13.43
C LEU A 238 -5.26 6.48 -14.34
N ARG A 239 -4.16 6.33 -15.07
CA ARG A 239 -3.53 7.33 -15.91
C ARG A 239 -3.15 6.78 -17.28
N ALA A 240 -3.64 5.60 -17.65
CA ALA A 240 -3.50 5.06 -18.99
C ALA A 240 -4.33 5.87 -20.01
N PRO A 241 -3.86 6.02 -21.26
CA PRO A 241 -4.62 6.74 -22.26
C PRO A 241 -5.91 5.99 -22.64
N ARG A 242 -6.91 6.73 -23.13
CA ARG A 242 -8.23 6.16 -23.44
C ARG A 242 -8.21 5.15 -24.58
N ASP A 243 -7.30 5.32 -25.53
CA ASP A 243 -7.12 4.44 -26.69
C ASP A 243 -6.47 3.10 -26.35
N GLU A 244 -5.94 2.93 -25.13
CA GLU A 244 -5.52 1.64 -24.58
C GLU A 244 -6.68 0.86 -23.93
N ALA A 245 -7.92 1.35 -23.98
CA ALA A 245 -9.08 0.55 -23.54
C ALA A 245 -9.11 -0.83 -24.24
N GLY A 246 -9.43 -1.87 -23.49
CA GLY A 246 -9.44 -3.26 -23.95
C GLY A 246 -8.08 -3.95 -23.90
N THR A 247 -7.05 -3.34 -23.32
CA THR A 247 -5.71 -3.95 -23.19
C THR A 247 -5.44 -4.59 -21.83
N VAL A 248 -6.12 -4.13 -20.76
CA VAL A 248 -5.91 -4.64 -19.41
C VAL A 248 -7.25 -4.97 -18.75
N PHE A 249 -7.40 -6.24 -18.37
CA PHE A 249 -8.60 -6.75 -17.71
C PHE A 249 -8.28 -7.22 -16.30
N VAL A 250 -9.13 -6.87 -15.34
CA VAL A 250 -9.08 -7.40 -13.97
C VAL A 250 -10.44 -8.00 -13.67
N ASP A 251 -10.45 -9.29 -13.31
CA ASP A 251 -11.67 -10.06 -13.02
C ASP A 251 -12.74 -9.95 -14.13
N GLY A 252 -12.29 -9.93 -15.39
CA GLY A 252 -13.14 -9.85 -16.58
C GLY A 252 -13.62 -8.44 -16.97
N LEU A 253 -13.26 -7.41 -16.21
CA LEU A 253 -13.61 -6.01 -16.47
C LEU A 253 -12.43 -5.25 -17.07
N ASP A 254 -12.70 -4.45 -18.10
CA ASP A 254 -11.71 -3.54 -18.70
C ASP A 254 -11.39 -2.39 -17.75
N ALA A 255 -10.21 -2.45 -17.14
CA ALA A 255 -9.81 -1.51 -16.10
C ALA A 255 -9.67 -0.09 -16.64
N ILE A 256 -9.17 0.08 -17.87
CA ILE A 256 -8.91 1.40 -18.46
C ILE A 256 -10.24 2.06 -18.83
N LYS A 257 -11.17 1.31 -19.44
CA LYS A 257 -12.50 1.83 -19.74
C LYS A 257 -13.22 2.32 -18.48
N GLU A 258 -13.25 1.49 -17.44
CA GLU A 258 -13.88 1.82 -16.15
C GLU A 258 -13.26 3.08 -15.51
N VAL A 259 -11.94 3.25 -15.60
CA VAL A 259 -11.24 4.47 -15.17
C VAL A 259 -11.73 5.70 -15.90
N HIS A 260 -11.80 5.64 -17.23
CA HIS A 260 -12.19 6.79 -18.05
C HIS A 260 -13.65 7.19 -17.83
N GLU A 261 -14.56 6.24 -17.55
CA GLU A 261 -15.94 6.53 -17.17
C GLU A 261 -16.01 7.35 -15.86
N VAL A 262 -15.23 6.96 -14.84
CA VAL A 262 -15.17 7.70 -13.57
C VAL A 262 -14.51 9.08 -13.77
N LEU A 263 -13.45 9.17 -14.57
CA LEU A 263 -12.80 10.46 -14.87
C LEU A 263 -13.74 11.41 -15.61
N ASP A 264 -14.56 10.92 -16.53
CA ASP A 264 -15.59 11.71 -17.23
C ASP A 264 -16.67 12.19 -16.26
N GLN A 265 -17.13 11.33 -15.35
CA GLN A 265 -18.06 11.70 -14.29
C GLN A 265 -17.50 12.80 -13.38
N ILE A 266 -16.24 12.66 -12.95
CA ILE A 266 -15.55 13.66 -12.11
C ILE A 266 -15.39 14.98 -12.86
N LYS A 267 -15.01 14.93 -14.14
CA LYS A 267 -14.90 16.14 -14.97
C LYS A 267 -16.23 16.88 -15.03
N ALA A 268 -17.31 16.19 -15.42
CA ALA A 268 -18.63 16.79 -15.52
C ALA A 268 -19.10 17.38 -14.17
N PHE A 269 -18.92 16.63 -13.08
CA PHE A 269 -19.26 17.08 -11.74
C PHE A 269 -18.49 18.34 -11.32
N THR A 270 -17.16 18.33 -11.47
CA THR A 270 -16.33 19.46 -11.03
C THR A 270 -16.50 20.70 -11.90
N GLU A 271 -16.76 20.56 -13.20
CA GLU A 271 -17.12 21.67 -14.07
C GLU A 271 -18.47 22.30 -13.68
N ALA A 272 -19.48 21.47 -13.39
CA ALA A 272 -20.80 21.93 -12.95
C ALA A 272 -20.77 22.58 -11.54
N PHE A 273 -19.95 22.06 -10.63
CA PHE A 273 -19.69 22.70 -9.34
C PHE A 273 -19.05 24.08 -9.53
N ARG A 274 -17.97 24.14 -10.33
CA ARG A 274 -17.19 25.37 -10.49
C ARG A 274 -17.94 26.46 -11.27
N SER A 275 -18.82 26.07 -12.21
CA SER A 275 -19.69 27.01 -12.91
C SER A 275 -20.81 27.57 -12.02
N GLY A 276 -21.07 26.95 -10.86
CA GLY A 276 -22.19 27.30 -9.98
C GLY A 276 -23.51 26.69 -10.42
N GLN A 277 -23.51 25.77 -11.38
CA GLN A 277 -24.71 25.01 -11.77
C GLN A 277 -25.17 24.07 -10.65
N ILE A 278 -24.22 23.45 -9.94
CA ILE A 278 -24.49 22.71 -8.71
C ILE A 278 -24.48 23.70 -7.56
N THR A 279 -25.61 23.79 -6.87
CA THR A 279 -25.82 24.62 -5.68
C THR A 279 -26.02 23.75 -4.45
N GLY A 280 -25.78 24.34 -3.27
CA GLY A 280 -26.09 23.72 -1.99
C GLY A 280 -27.60 23.62 -1.76
N TYR A 281 -27.98 23.02 -0.64
CA TYR A 281 -29.36 22.79 -0.23
C TYR A 281 -30.23 24.05 -0.25
N THR A 282 -29.66 25.20 0.13
CA THR A 282 -30.37 26.49 0.16
C THR A 282 -30.32 27.25 -1.18
N GLY A 283 -29.73 26.65 -2.22
CA GLY A 283 -29.54 27.28 -3.52
C GLY A 283 -28.32 28.20 -3.61
N LYS A 284 -27.55 28.39 -2.51
CA LYS A 284 -26.28 29.11 -2.55
C LYS A 284 -25.22 28.35 -3.35
N ARG A 285 -24.30 29.09 -3.96
CA ARG A 285 -23.15 28.52 -4.65
C ARG A 285 -22.15 27.98 -3.63
N MET A 286 -21.76 26.72 -3.79
CA MET A 286 -20.72 26.12 -2.96
C MET A 286 -19.32 26.55 -3.42
N ARG A 287 -18.44 26.81 -2.46
CA ARG A 287 -17.05 27.24 -2.69
C ARG A 287 -16.05 26.72 -1.67
N ASN A 288 -16.53 26.24 -0.53
CA ASN A 288 -15.70 25.62 0.48
C ASN A 288 -15.74 24.11 0.31
N ILE A 289 -14.58 23.46 0.37
CA ILE A 289 -14.44 22.03 0.14
C ILE A 289 -13.73 21.43 1.35
N VAL A 290 -14.32 20.41 1.97
CA VAL A 290 -13.71 19.66 3.07
C VAL A 290 -13.55 18.21 2.65
N SER A 291 -12.30 17.77 2.48
CA SER A 291 -11.96 16.38 2.16
C SER A 291 -11.68 15.59 3.43
N VAL A 292 -12.57 14.65 3.75
CA VAL A 292 -12.49 13.81 4.94
C VAL A 292 -11.89 12.46 4.57
N GLY A 293 -10.72 12.14 5.13
CA GLY A 293 -10.01 10.92 4.81
C GLY A 293 -8.70 10.81 5.59
N ILE A 294 -8.19 9.60 5.76
CA ILE A 294 -6.93 9.35 6.48
C ILE A 294 -5.95 8.55 5.63
N GLY A 295 -4.66 8.71 5.90
CA GLY A 295 -3.58 7.97 5.22
C GLY A 295 -3.58 8.22 3.72
N GLY A 296 -3.70 7.15 2.94
CA GLY A 296 -3.70 7.23 1.47
C GLY A 296 -4.82 8.08 0.86
N SER A 297 -5.96 8.19 1.57
CA SER A 297 -7.09 9.04 1.17
C SER A 297 -6.85 10.55 1.34
N TYR A 298 -5.74 10.93 1.98
CA TYR A 298 -5.45 12.31 2.39
C TYR A 298 -4.07 12.78 1.95
N LEU A 299 -3.02 12.01 2.24
CA LEU A 299 -1.63 12.43 2.06
C LEU A 299 -1.27 12.79 0.61
N GLY A 300 -1.74 11.98 -0.36
CA GLY A 300 -1.52 12.26 -1.78
C GLY A 300 -2.22 13.53 -2.25
N PRO A 301 -3.54 13.66 -2.04
CA PRO A 301 -4.28 14.88 -2.35
C PRO A 301 -3.73 16.14 -1.67
N GLU A 302 -3.39 16.08 -0.37
CA GLU A 302 -2.79 17.20 0.33
C GLU A 302 -1.45 17.61 -0.27
N PHE A 303 -0.60 16.64 -0.58
CA PHE A 303 0.66 16.90 -1.25
C PHE A 303 0.46 17.64 -2.59
N LEU A 304 -0.51 17.22 -3.41
CA LEU A 304 -0.82 17.93 -4.66
C LEU A 304 -1.32 19.35 -4.40
N HIS A 305 -2.18 19.53 -3.40
CA HIS A 305 -2.68 20.84 -2.99
C HIS A 305 -1.55 21.78 -2.56
N GLU A 306 -0.64 21.30 -1.71
CA GLU A 306 0.51 22.07 -1.20
C GLU A 306 1.44 22.55 -2.32
N VAL A 307 1.58 21.77 -3.38
CA VAL A 307 2.37 22.16 -4.54
C VAL A 307 1.59 23.17 -5.40
N LEU A 308 0.37 22.82 -5.80
CA LEU A 308 -0.43 23.60 -6.74
C LEU A 308 -0.82 24.97 -6.20
N LYS A 309 -0.99 25.13 -4.88
CA LYS A 309 -1.32 26.45 -4.28
C LYS A 309 -0.25 27.51 -4.48
N THR A 310 0.97 27.14 -4.88
CA THR A 310 2.08 28.07 -5.13
C THR A 310 2.38 28.28 -6.63
N GLU A 311 1.78 27.47 -7.51
CA GLU A 311 1.96 27.60 -8.96
C GLU A 311 1.01 28.65 -9.52
N ALA A 312 1.48 29.48 -10.46
CA ALA A 312 0.69 30.61 -10.98
C ALA A 312 -0.70 30.20 -11.54
N GLU A 313 -0.76 29.06 -12.24
CA GLU A 313 -2.02 28.50 -12.75
C GLU A 313 -2.95 28.06 -11.61
N GLY A 314 -2.40 27.42 -10.58
CA GLY A 314 -3.15 26.96 -9.40
C GLY A 314 -3.61 28.12 -8.50
N VAL A 315 -2.80 29.16 -8.33
CA VAL A 315 -3.20 30.41 -7.64
C VAL A 315 -4.38 31.04 -8.35
N THR A 316 -4.32 31.13 -9.69
CA THR A 316 -5.40 31.73 -10.48
C THR A 316 -6.67 30.88 -10.44
N SER A 317 -6.56 29.56 -10.58
CA SER A 317 -7.72 28.67 -10.66
C SER A 317 -8.42 28.45 -9.33
N SER A 318 -7.74 28.64 -8.21
CA SER A 318 -8.31 28.49 -6.85
C SER A 318 -8.99 29.75 -6.31
N LEU A 319 -8.92 30.90 -7.01
CA LEU A 319 -9.54 32.14 -6.56
C LEU A 319 -11.03 31.96 -6.25
N GLY A 320 -11.42 32.35 -5.03
CA GLY A 320 -12.80 32.28 -4.56
C GLY A 320 -13.25 30.90 -4.07
N TYR A 321 -12.34 29.93 -3.98
CA TYR A 321 -12.58 28.61 -3.41
C TYR A 321 -11.63 28.32 -2.24
N SER A 322 -12.02 27.38 -1.37
CA SER A 322 -11.15 26.87 -0.31
C SER A 322 -11.21 25.34 -0.25
N LEU A 323 -10.09 24.71 0.08
CA LEU A 323 -10.00 23.27 0.33
C LEU A 323 -9.34 23.06 1.68
N ARG A 324 -9.94 22.22 2.51
CA ARG A 324 -9.40 21.75 3.78
C ARG A 324 -9.42 20.24 3.82
N PHE A 325 -8.46 19.67 4.53
CA PHE A 325 -8.41 18.25 4.76
C PHE A 325 -8.67 17.96 6.23
N LEU A 326 -9.60 17.04 6.49
CA LEU A 326 -9.95 16.59 7.83
C LEU A 326 -9.56 15.12 7.97
N ALA A 327 -8.43 14.88 8.63
CA ALA A 327 -7.84 13.55 8.73
C ALA A 327 -7.76 13.03 10.16
N ASN A 328 -7.47 13.92 11.12
CA ASN A 328 -7.32 13.52 12.51
C ASN A 328 -8.69 13.32 13.17
N VAL A 329 -8.79 12.35 14.07
CA VAL A 329 -10.03 12.05 14.80
C VAL A 329 -10.24 12.95 16.02
N ASP A 330 -9.20 13.70 16.40
CA ASP A 330 -9.27 14.71 17.46
C ASP A 330 -10.33 15.77 17.11
N PRO A 331 -11.34 16.01 17.97
CA PRO A 331 -12.39 16.99 17.70
C PRO A 331 -11.87 18.41 17.45
N VAL A 332 -10.66 18.74 17.94
CA VAL A 332 -10.00 20.02 17.64
C VAL A 332 -9.76 20.20 16.14
N ASP A 333 -9.53 19.12 15.40
CA ASP A 333 -9.31 19.19 13.94
C ASP A 333 -10.61 19.56 13.20
N VAL A 334 -11.76 19.05 13.67
CA VAL A 334 -13.08 19.44 13.17
C VAL A 334 -13.36 20.91 13.47
N GLU A 335 -13.14 21.35 14.71
CA GLU A 335 -13.36 22.73 15.12
C GLU A 335 -12.53 23.70 14.26
N ARG A 336 -11.24 23.40 14.07
CA ARG A 336 -10.34 24.17 13.20
C ARG A 336 -10.80 24.17 11.75
N THR A 337 -11.26 23.02 11.25
CA THR A 337 -11.72 22.87 9.88
C THR A 337 -12.98 23.71 9.61
N CYS A 338 -13.89 23.81 10.57
CA CYS A 338 -15.20 24.46 10.37
C CYS A 338 -15.27 25.92 10.84
N ALA A 339 -14.27 26.43 11.58
CA ALA A 339 -14.34 27.68 12.35
C ALA A 339 -14.88 28.92 11.59
N ASP A 340 -14.60 29.05 10.31
CA ASP A 340 -14.91 30.18 9.44
C ASP A 340 -15.63 29.76 8.13
N LEU A 341 -16.16 28.54 8.07
CA LEU A 341 -16.90 28.05 6.90
C LEU A 341 -18.40 28.34 7.04
N ASP A 342 -19.03 28.79 5.96
CA ASP A 342 -20.51 28.82 5.83
C ASP A 342 -20.99 27.41 5.43
N PRO A 343 -21.77 26.70 6.28
CA PRO A 343 -22.31 25.37 5.96
C PRO A 343 -23.11 25.33 4.65
N GLU A 344 -23.85 26.41 4.32
CA GLU A 344 -24.66 26.49 3.10
C GLU A 344 -23.82 26.57 1.82
N GLU A 345 -22.53 26.87 1.94
CA GLU A 345 -21.58 26.99 0.83
C GLU A 345 -20.48 25.91 0.85
N THR A 346 -20.61 24.92 1.73
CA THR A 346 -19.57 23.90 1.99
C THR A 346 -19.94 22.54 1.43
N LEU A 347 -19.05 21.97 0.60
CA LEU A 347 -19.12 20.59 0.12
C LEU A 347 -18.16 19.71 0.92
N ILE A 348 -18.65 18.56 1.37
CA ILE A 348 -17.87 17.53 2.07
C ILE A 348 -17.62 16.36 1.11
N ILE A 349 -16.38 15.92 1.04
CA ILE A 349 -15.96 14.74 0.29
C ILE A 349 -15.55 13.67 1.29
N VAL A 350 -16.22 12.52 1.30
CA VAL A 350 -15.84 11.39 2.15
C VAL A 350 -15.00 10.41 1.34
N VAL A 351 -13.72 10.28 1.68
CA VAL A 351 -12.75 9.43 0.97
C VAL A 351 -12.33 8.25 1.84
N SER A 352 -12.96 7.09 1.64
CA SER A 352 -12.63 5.85 2.36
C SER A 352 -12.87 4.64 1.48
N LYS A 353 -11.86 3.79 1.26
CA LYS A 353 -11.97 2.61 0.39
C LYS A 353 -13.09 1.66 0.82
N THR A 354 -13.17 1.35 2.10
CA THR A 354 -14.18 0.42 2.64
C THR A 354 -15.43 1.11 3.14
N PHE A 355 -15.37 2.44 3.29
CA PHE A 355 -16.40 3.27 3.93
C PHE A 355 -16.71 2.81 5.38
N THR A 356 -15.71 2.23 6.03
CA THR A 356 -15.80 1.72 7.42
C THR A 356 -14.63 2.17 8.30
N THR A 357 -13.66 2.90 7.76
CA THR A 357 -12.50 3.40 8.52
C THR A 357 -12.99 4.23 9.71
N ALA A 358 -12.62 3.83 10.93
CA ALA A 358 -13.23 4.35 12.15
C ALA A 358 -13.10 5.88 12.26
N GLU A 359 -11.89 6.40 12.05
CA GLU A 359 -11.56 7.82 12.11
C GLU A 359 -12.33 8.60 11.04
N THR A 360 -12.26 8.15 9.78
CA THR A 360 -12.93 8.80 8.65
C THR A 360 -14.44 8.83 8.82
N MET A 361 -15.04 7.72 9.26
CA MET A 361 -16.49 7.63 9.42
C MET A 361 -16.99 8.39 10.65
N LEU A 362 -16.19 8.50 11.71
CA LEU A 362 -16.49 9.39 12.82
C LEU A 362 -16.51 10.84 12.35
N ASN A 363 -15.45 11.29 11.67
CA ASN A 363 -15.38 12.64 11.12
C ASN A 363 -16.49 12.93 10.10
N ALA A 364 -16.81 11.98 9.21
CA ALA A 364 -17.90 12.13 8.24
C ALA A 364 -19.25 12.32 8.94
N ARG A 365 -19.54 11.54 10.00
CA ARG A 365 -20.77 11.71 10.80
C ARG A 365 -20.77 13.03 11.55
N THR A 366 -19.64 13.47 12.09
CA THR A 366 -19.52 14.77 12.76
C THR A 366 -19.76 15.91 11.78
N MET A 367 -19.21 15.85 10.56
CA MET A 367 -19.44 16.84 9.52
C MET A 367 -20.90 16.85 9.03
N ARG A 368 -21.54 15.67 8.95
CA ARG A 368 -22.98 15.57 8.66
C ARG A 368 -23.81 16.22 9.76
N GLN A 369 -23.51 15.93 11.02
CA GLN A 369 -24.19 16.58 12.15
C GLN A 369 -23.98 18.09 12.11
N TRP A 370 -22.76 18.54 11.80
CA TRP A 370 -22.46 19.96 11.61
C TRP A 370 -23.35 20.59 10.53
N LEU A 371 -23.56 19.97 9.36
CA LEU A 371 -24.52 20.50 8.38
C LEU A 371 -25.96 20.58 8.94
N TRP A 372 -26.41 19.53 9.63
CA TRP A 372 -27.77 19.44 10.18
C TRP A 372 -28.03 20.43 11.31
N ASP A 373 -27.04 20.74 12.14
CA ASP A 373 -27.16 21.73 13.20
C ASP A 373 -27.47 23.14 12.66
N PHE A 374 -27.07 23.43 11.41
CA PHE A 374 -27.32 24.73 10.76
C PHE A 374 -28.51 24.71 9.78
N MET A 375 -28.75 23.62 9.06
CA MET A 375 -29.73 23.56 7.97
C MET A 375 -30.94 22.65 8.23
N GLY A 376 -30.97 21.96 9.38
CA GLY A 376 -31.97 20.93 9.71
C GLY A 376 -31.56 19.53 9.24
N ASP A 377 -32.23 18.51 9.74
CA ASP A 377 -31.90 17.08 9.57
C ASP A 377 -32.49 16.42 8.31
N ASP A 378 -32.84 17.23 7.30
CA ASP A 378 -33.33 16.71 6.02
C ASP A 378 -32.22 15.91 5.30
N ILE A 379 -32.60 14.77 4.72
CA ILE A 379 -31.69 13.92 3.93
C ILE A 379 -31.17 14.66 2.69
N ASP A 380 -31.95 15.60 2.15
CA ASP A 380 -31.57 16.39 1.00
C ASP A 380 -30.40 17.35 1.31
N VAL A 381 -30.19 17.71 2.57
CA VAL A 381 -28.96 18.42 3.00
C VAL A 381 -27.73 17.56 2.70
N VAL A 382 -27.77 16.28 3.07
CA VAL A 382 -26.67 15.34 2.83
C VAL A 382 -26.47 15.11 1.34
N ARG A 383 -27.55 14.88 0.59
CA ARG A 383 -27.48 14.63 -0.87
C ARG A 383 -26.90 15.80 -1.65
N LYS A 384 -27.07 17.04 -1.16
CA LYS A 384 -26.55 18.25 -1.81
C LYS A 384 -25.14 18.63 -1.38
N HIS A 385 -24.75 18.29 -0.15
CA HIS A 385 -23.49 18.76 0.44
C HIS A 385 -22.45 17.65 0.65
N VAL A 386 -22.76 16.38 0.42
CA VAL A 386 -21.83 15.28 0.67
C VAL A 386 -21.68 14.40 -0.56
N VAL A 387 -20.43 14.18 -0.98
CA VAL A 387 -20.06 13.23 -2.03
C VAL A 387 -19.12 12.15 -1.48
N ALA A 388 -19.05 11.00 -2.14
CA ALA A 388 -18.20 9.88 -1.71
C ALA A 388 -17.17 9.49 -2.77
N CYS A 389 -15.96 9.17 -2.32
CA CYS A 389 -14.96 8.42 -3.08
C CYS A 389 -14.71 7.10 -2.34
N SER A 390 -15.14 5.97 -2.91
CA SER A 390 -15.05 4.65 -2.24
C SER A 390 -14.94 3.49 -3.23
N SER A 391 -14.71 2.28 -2.72
CA SER A 391 -14.78 1.05 -3.54
C SER A 391 -16.23 0.74 -3.91
N VAL A 392 -16.44 0.09 -5.06
CA VAL A 392 -17.78 -0.38 -5.50
C VAL A 392 -18.43 -1.28 -4.43
N SER A 393 -17.64 -2.02 -3.65
CA SER A 393 -18.12 -2.85 -2.54
C SER A 393 -18.71 -2.07 -1.36
N ALA A 394 -18.59 -0.74 -1.36
CA ALA A 394 -19.13 0.14 -0.33
C ALA A 394 -20.44 0.85 -0.74
N THR A 395 -20.98 0.58 -1.93
CA THR A 395 -22.17 1.27 -2.48
C THR A 395 -23.33 1.33 -1.48
N ASP A 396 -23.68 0.20 -0.83
CA ASP A 396 -24.77 0.15 0.14
C ASP A 396 -24.53 1.06 1.35
N LYS A 397 -23.27 1.13 1.84
CA LYS A 397 -22.91 1.98 2.98
C LYS A 397 -22.93 3.46 2.61
N VAL A 398 -22.56 3.79 1.37
CA VAL A 398 -22.65 5.16 0.83
C VAL A 398 -24.11 5.59 0.73
N ALA A 399 -24.99 4.72 0.23
CA ALA A 399 -26.43 4.96 0.16
C ALA A 399 -27.05 5.10 1.57
N GLU A 400 -26.69 4.22 2.51
CA GLU A 400 -27.15 4.28 3.91
C GLU A 400 -26.73 5.59 4.61
N PHE A 401 -25.56 6.14 4.26
CA PHE A 401 -25.13 7.43 4.77
C PHE A 401 -26.00 8.60 4.27
N GLY A 402 -26.69 8.42 3.14
CA GLY A 402 -27.56 9.42 2.51
C GLY A 402 -27.00 10.06 1.25
N ILE A 403 -25.88 9.56 0.72
CA ILE A 403 -25.23 10.11 -0.48
C ILE A 403 -25.91 9.56 -1.74
N ASP A 404 -26.12 10.43 -2.73
CA ASP A 404 -26.62 10.03 -4.05
C ASP A 404 -25.56 9.20 -4.79
N THR A 405 -25.80 7.89 -4.89
CA THR A 405 -24.89 6.94 -5.52
C THR A 405 -24.86 7.02 -7.05
N GLU A 406 -25.85 7.66 -7.68
CA GLU A 406 -25.89 7.81 -9.13
C GLU A 406 -25.02 9.00 -9.57
N ASN A 407 -25.13 10.13 -8.87
CA ASN A 407 -24.49 11.37 -9.30
C ASN A 407 -23.23 11.75 -8.49
N TYR A 408 -23.13 11.32 -7.23
CA TYR A 408 -22.14 11.83 -6.28
C TYR A 408 -21.32 10.73 -5.58
N PHE A 409 -21.27 9.55 -6.21
CA PHE A 409 -20.38 8.46 -5.82
C PHE A 409 -19.34 8.19 -6.90
N PHE A 410 -18.07 8.48 -6.57
CA PHE A 410 -16.92 8.31 -7.45
C PHE A 410 -16.16 7.05 -7.06
N ARG A 411 -16.41 5.99 -7.82
CA ARG A 411 -15.86 4.66 -7.54
C ARG A 411 -14.37 4.56 -7.83
N PHE A 412 -13.68 3.73 -7.05
CA PHE A 412 -12.38 3.17 -7.40
C PHE A 412 -12.32 1.68 -7.06
N TRP A 413 -11.25 1.00 -7.44
CA TRP A 413 -11.19 -0.47 -7.44
C TRP A 413 -10.26 -1.04 -6.38
N ASP A 414 -10.43 -2.33 -6.09
CA ASP A 414 -9.63 -3.01 -5.07
C ASP A 414 -8.15 -3.15 -5.44
N TRP A 415 -7.83 -3.16 -6.73
CA TRP A 415 -6.45 -3.12 -7.25
C TRP A 415 -5.77 -1.75 -7.10
N VAL A 416 -6.50 -0.72 -6.64
CA VAL A 416 -5.94 0.56 -6.19
C VAL A 416 -5.61 0.47 -4.70
N GLY A 417 -4.31 0.42 -4.40
CA GLY A 417 -3.83 0.55 -3.03
C GLY A 417 -4.01 1.98 -2.52
N GLY A 418 -4.37 2.17 -1.25
CA GLY A 418 -4.67 3.50 -0.70
C GLY A 418 -3.53 4.51 -0.91
N ARG A 419 -2.28 4.12 -0.66
CA ARG A 419 -1.09 4.95 -0.88
C ARG A 419 -0.76 5.24 -2.36
N TYR A 420 -1.44 4.58 -3.30
CA TYR A 420 -1.31 4.78 -4.76
C TYR A 420 -2.59 5.37 -5.37
N SER A 421 -3.52 5.86 -4.55
CA SER A 421 -4.87 6.26 -4.99
C SER A 421 -5.00 7.68 -5.53
N VAL A 422 -3.95 8.51 -5.40
CA VAL A 422 -4.01 9.95 -5.75
C VAL A 422 -4.32 10.22 -7.23
N CYS A 423 -3.99 9.29 -8.13
CA CYS A 423 -4.31 9.41 -9.56
C CYS A 423 -5.78 9.05 -9.87
N GLY A 424 -6.51 8.47 -8.91
CA GLY A 424 -7.93 8.12 -9.05
C GLY A 424 -8.83 9.12 -8.36
N ALA A 425 -10.08 8.71 -8.09
CA ALA A 425 -11.12 9.56 -7.48
C ALA A 425 -10.65 10.28 -6.20
N ALA A 426 -9.87 9.61 -5.34
CA ALA A 426 -9.36 10.16 -4.09
C ALA A 426 -8.57 11.47 -4.26
N GLY A 427 -7.79 11.62 -5.34
CA GLY A 427 -7.12 12.89 -5.67
C GLY A 427 -7.90 13.71 -6.69
N ALA A 428 -8.50 13.06 -7.68
CA ALA A 428 -9.18 13.73 -8.79
C ALA A 428 -10.31 14.64 -8.31
N VAL A 429 -11.15 14.20 -7.36
CA VAL A 429 -12.30 14.97 -6.87
C VAL A 429 -11.86 16.24 -6.13
N PRO A 430 -11.11 16.18 -5.00
CA PRO A 430 -10.75 17.39 -4.25
C PRO A 430 -9.88 18.35 -5.06
N ILE A 431 -8.92 17.84 -5.85
CA ILE A 431 -8.03 18.68 -6.64
C ILE A 431 -8.76 19.35 -7.80
N SER A 432 -9.64 18.64 -8.51
CA SER A 432 -10.37 19.22 -9.64
C SER A 432 -11.44 20.20 -9.20
N LEU A 433 -12.06 20.01 -8.03
CA LEU A 433 -13.00 20.99 -7.46
C LEU A 433 -12.31 22.34 -7.20
N LEU A 434 -11.11 22.31 -6.62
CA LEU A 434 -10.37 23.53 -6.29
C LEU A 434 -9.66 24.17 -7.49
N TYR A 435 -8.98 23.36 -8.30
CA TYR A 435 -8.07 23.84 -9.35
C TYR A 435 -8.57 23.65 -10.78
N GLY A 436 -9.65 22.90 -10.97
CA GLY A 436 -10.16 22.50 -12.29
C GLY A 436 -9.56 21.19 -12.81
N PHE A 437 -10.35 20.45 -13.58
CA PHE A 437 -10.00 19.12 -14.07
C PHE A 437 -8.79 19.12 -15.02
N ASP A 438 -8.60 20.17 -15.82
CA ASP A 438 -7.45 20.24 -16.74
C ASP A 438 -6.09 20.27 -16.02
N ILE A 439 -6.00 20.88 -14.84
CA ILE A 439 -4.79 20.85 -14.03
C ILE A 439 -4.53 19.43 -13.53
N PHE A 440 -5.57 18.73 -13.07
CA PHE A 440 -5.44 17.34 -12.65
C PHE A 440 -5.03 16.42 -13.81
N ARG A 441 -5.58 16.64 -15.01
CA ARG A 441 -5.19 15.91 -16.22
C ARG A 441 -3.71 16.07 -16.56
N LYS A 442 -3.15 17.29 -16.44
CA LYS A 442 -1.71 17.52 -16.61
C LYS A 442 -0.87 16.74 -15.59
N PHE A 443 -1.35 16.57 -14.36
CA PHE A 443 -0.70 15.73 -13.36
C PHE A 443 -0.73 14.25 -13.78
N LEU A 444 -1.88 13.74 -14.25
CA LEU A 444 -1.97 12.38 -14.79
C LEU A 444 -1.03 12.16 -15.98
N ASP A 445 -0.92 13.14 -16.88
CA ASP A 445 0.00 13.08 -18.02
C ASP A 445 1.46 12.93 -17.58
N GLY A 446 1.86 13.65 -16.54
CA GLY A 446 3.21 13.53 -15.99
C GLY A 446 3.48 12.18 -15.32
N ALA A 447 2.52 11.70 -14.53
CA ALA A 447 2.62 10.39 -13.90
C ALA A 447 2.64 9.25 -14.96
N ARG A 448 1.84 9.36 -16.02
CA ARG A 448 1.84 8.43 -17.16
C ARG A 448 3.19 8.42 -17.88
N SER A 449 3.79 9.58 -18.12
CA SER A 449 5.09 9.63 -18.78
C SER A 449 6.16 8.88 -17.96
N MET A 450 6.16 9.03 -16.63
CA MET A 450 7.07 8.27 -15.78
C MET A 450 6.75 6.78 -15.75
N ASP A 451 5.49 6.37 -15.86
CA ASP A 451 5.12 4.95 -16.02
C ASP A 451 5.68 4.35 -17.31
N GLN A 452 5.58 5.10 -18.43
CA GLN A 452 6.11 4.65 -19.71
C GLN A 452 7.65 4.56 -19.68
N HIS A 453 8.32 5.49 -18.99
CA HIS A 453 9.75 5.39 -18.71
C HIS A 453 10.07 4.14 -17.87
N PHE A 454 9.35 3.96 -16.77
CA PHE A 454 9.56 2.83 -15.86
C PHE A 454 9.37 1.48 -16.56
N ARG A 455 8.36 1.35 -17.41
CA ARG A 455 8.05 0.12 -18.12
C ARG A 455 9.02 -0.17 -19.26
N ASN A 456 9.37 0.83 -20.06
CA ASN A 456 9.98 0.61 -21.39
C ASN A 456 11.45 0.98 -21.48
N ALA A 457 11.97 1.86 -20.62
CA ALA A 457 13.35 2.33 -20.76
C ALA A 457 14.37 1.24 -20.38
N PRO A 458 15.54 1.20 -21.06
CA PRO A 458 16.64 0.33 -20.66
C PRO A 458 16.99 0.52 -19.18
N MET A 459 17.28 -0.58 -18.47
CA MET A 459 17.47 -0.56 -17.02
C MET A 459 18.51 0.46 -16.54
N ARG A 460 19.55 0.69 -17.34
CA ARG A 460 20.65 1.62 -17.08
C ARG A 460 20.29 3.09 -17.23
N GLU A 461 19.16 3.40 -17.87
CA GLU A 461 18.63 4.75 -18.08
C GLU A 461 17.32 4.98 -17.29
N ASN A 462 16.80 3.92 -16.67
CA ASN A 462 15.50 3.88 -16.02
C ASN A 462 15.58 4.46 -14.60
N ILE A 463 15.10 5.70 -14.44
CA ILE A 463 15.24 6.48 -13.19
C ILE A 463 14.64 5.72 -11.99
N PRO A 464 13.38 5.22 -12.04
CA PRO A 464 12.82 4.47 -10.92
C PRO A 464 13.58 3.18 -10.58
N ILE A 465 14.10 2.45 -11.58
CA ILE A 465 14.89 1.24 -11.30
C ILE A 465 16.21 1.59 -10.62
N ILE A 466 16.95 2.57 -11.17
CA ILE A 466 18.22 3.03 -10.58
C ILE A 466 17.99 3.48 -9.13
N MET A 467 16.96 4.28 -8.89
CA MET A 467 16.61 4.75 -7.56
C MET A 467 16.25 3.59 -6.61
N GLY A 468 15.46 2.62 -7.07
CA GLY A 468 15.11 1.43 -6.29
C GLY A 468 16.33 0.58 -5.93
N LEU A 469 17.24 0.36 -6.88
CA LEU A 469 18.46 -0.42 -6.67
C LEU A 469 19.43 0.27 -5.72
N LEU A 470 19.57 1.59 -5.81
CA LEU A 470 20.35 2.37 -4.85
C LEU A 470 19.72 2.37 -3.46
N GLY A 471 18.39 2.34 -3.36
CA GLY A 471 17.69 2.11 -2.10
C GLY A 471 18.09 0.78 -1.45
N VAL A 472 18.08 -0.31 -2.24
CA VAL A 472 18.55 -1.62 -1.79
C VAL A 472 20.01 -1.57 -1.36
N TRP A 473 20.88 -0.92 -2.13
CA TRP A 473 22.30 -0.78 -1.82
C TRP A 473 22.53 -0.07 -0.47
N ASN A 474 21.83 1.02 -0.21
CA ASN A 474 22.04 1.81 0.99
C ASN A 474 21.40 1.19 2.25
N SER A 475 20.33 0.41 2.10
CA SER A 475 19.64 -0.20 3.23
C SER A 475 20.24 -1.52 3.71
N SER A 476 21.07 -2.15 2.88
CA SER A 476 21.56 -3.52 3.04
C SER A 476 23.02 -3.55 3.44
#